data_AF-A0A4R0D677-F1
#
_entry.id   AF-A0A4R0D677-F1
#
_cell.length_a   1.000
_cell.length_b   1.000
_cell.length_c   1.000
_cell.angle_alpha   90.00
_cell.angle_beta   90.00
_cell.angle_gamma   90.00
#
_symmetry.space_group_name_H-M   'P 1'
#
loop_
_entity.id
_entity.type
_entity.pdbx_description
1 polymer ?
#
loop_
_entity_poly.entity_id
_entity_poly.type
_entity_poly.pdbx_seq_one_letter_code
_entity_poly.pdbx_strand_id
1 'polypeptide(L)'
;MSLNIEPNPLRLLCRKLGGIHRVLDLLDILDNQARYFWVNDDSQPDRNYHGVKLDNFVLQYKLLNDDNLTPFSSGRLLWIRIGSFNGPLIDTTQFLNELEDAINHRVYVPENIYFQTLDSIERLRNGANKKASV
;
A
#
# COMPACT_ATOMS: atom_id res chain seq x y z
N MET A 1 -2.04 -22.08 8.30
CA MET A 1 -1.40 -20.84 8.81
C MET A 1 -2.15 -19.67 8.21
N SER A 2 -2.61 -18.74 9.05
CA SER A 2 -3.41 -17.60 8.62
C SER A 2 -2.51 -16.42 8.30
N LEU A 3 -2.81 -15.68 7.23
CA LEU A 3 -2.17 -14.40 6.92
C LEU A 3 -2.35 -13.46 8.12
N ASN A 4 -1.26 -12.81 8.55
CA ASN A 4 -1.32 -11.81 9.60
C ASN A 4 -1.68 -10.46 8.96
N ILE A 5 -2.97 -10.16 8.88
CA ILE A 5 -3.49 -8.90 8.32
C ILE A 5 -3.63 -7.89 9.45
N GLU A 6 -3.04 -6.70 9.25
CA GLU A 6 -3.05 -5.64 10.26
C GLU A 6 -4.45 -5.00 10.41
N PRO A 7 -4.97 -4.87 11.65
CA PRO A 7 -6.33 -4.39 11.88
C PRO A 7 -6.48 -2.87 11.73
N ASN A 8 -5.40 -2.10 11.76
CA ASN A 8 -5.40 -0.65 11.51
C ASN A 8 -4.17 -0.26 10.68
N PRO A 9 -4.24 -0.42 9.35
CA PRO A 9 -3.11 -0.21 8.46
C PRO A 9 -2.61 1.24 8.47
N LEU A 10 -3.50 2.22 8.65
CA LEU A 10 -3.16 3.64 8.63
C LEU A 10 -2.32 4.07 9.83
N ARG A 11 -2.70 3.67 11.04
CA ARG A 11 -1.95 3.99 12.24
C ARG A 11 -0.57 3.35 12.19
N LEU A 12 -0.48 2.13 11.69
CA LEU A 12 0.79 1.44 11.48
C LEU A 12 1.66 2.20 10.48
N LEU A 13 1.09 2.65 9.36
CA LEU A 13 1.82 3.41 8.34
C LEU A 13 2.26 4.78 8.82
N CYS A 14 1.41 5.55 9.49
CA CYS A 14 1.81 6.83 10.07
C CYS A 14 2.96 6.67 11.07
N ARG A 15 2.96 5.58 11.85
CA ARG A 15 4.08 5.23 12.75
C ARG A 15 5.34 4.85 11.98
N LYS A 16 5.22 4.02 10.94
CA LYS A 16 6.36 3.49 10.16
C LYS A 16 6.97 4.51 9.19
N LEU A 17 6.16 5.39 8.62
CA LEU A 17 6.56 6.33 7.56
C LEU A 17 6.83 7.75 8.08
N GLY A 18 6.70 8.00 9.38
CA GLY A 18 6.99 9.30 9.99
C GLY A 18 5.90 10.37 9.75
N GLY A 19 4.69 9.99 9.33
CA GLY A 19 3.52 10.85 9.29
C GLY A 19 2.73 10.83 7.98
N ILE A 20 1.61 11.57 7.96
CA ILE A 20 0.62 11.55 6.87
C ILE A 20 1.15 12.12 5.55
N HIS A 21 2.16 12.99 5.59
CA HIS A 21 2.74 13.60 4.39
C HIS A 21 3.41 12.57 3.46
N ARG A 22 3.90 11.45 4.00
CA ARG A 22 4.47 10.34 3.22
C ARG A 22 3.43 9.40 2.63
N VAL A 23 2.17 9.59 2.98
CA VAL A 23 1.08 8.78 2.41
C VAL A 23 0.94 9.08 0.92
N LEU A 24 1.15 10.32 0.48
CA LEU A 24 1.17 10.64 -0.95
C LEU A 24 2.28 9.90 -1.69
N ASP A 25 3.50 9.88 -1.14
CA ASP A 25 4.61 9.11 -1.72
C ASP A 25 4.27 7.62 -1.80
N LEU A 26 3.60 7.08 -0.79
CA LEU A 26 3.13 5.69 -0.78
C LEU A 26 2.10 5.45 -1.88
N LEU A 27 1.08 6.32 -2.01
CA LEU A 27 0.05 6.22 -3.03
C LEU A 27 0.61 6.30 -4.45
N ASP A 28 1.73 7.00 -4.67
CA ASP A 28 2.38 7.04 -5.97
C ASP A 28 3.13 5.76 -6.31
N ILE A 29 3.60 5.03 -5.30
CA ILE A 29 4.30 3.75 -5.48
C ILE A 29 3.33 2.58 -5.64
N LEU A 30 2.15 2.66 -5.01
CA LEU A 30 1.17 1.59 -5.05
C LEU A 30 0.70 1.34 -6.50
N ASP A 31 0.69 0.07 -6.87
CA ASP A 31 0.16 -0.42 -8.12
C ASP A 31 -1.32 -0.76 -7.92
N ASN A 32 -2.17 -0.37 -8.87
CA ASN A 32 -3.60 -0.66 -8.82
C ASN A 32 -3.93 -2.16 -8.80
N GLN A 33 -2.98 -3.02 -9.21
CA GLN A 33 -3.16 -4.47 -9.19
C GLN A 33 -2.71 -5.12 -7.88
N ALA A 34 -2.09 -4.34 -6.96
CA ALA A 34 -1.63 -4.83 -5.68
C ALA A 34 -2.81 -4.98 -4.70
N ARG A 35 -3.07 -6.21 -4.27
CA ARG A 35 -4.13 -6.49 -3.29
C ARG A 35 -3.66 -6.24 -1.86
N TYR A 36 -2.38 -6.46 -1.62
CA TYR A 36 -1.73 -6.19 -0.34
C TYR A 36 -0.39 -5.51 -0.57
N PHE A 37 0.10 -4.82 0.44
CA PHE A 37 1.48 -4.36 0.48
C PHE A 37 2.04 -4.51 1.88
N TRP A 38 3.36 -4.51 1.96
CA TRP A 38 4.12 -4.52 3.19
C TRP A 38 5.17 -3.43 3.14
N VAL A 39 5.30 -2.67 4.22
CA VAL A 39 6.37 -1.72 4.41
C VAL A 39 7.41 -2.38 5.30
N ASN A 40 8.56 -2.69 4.71
CA ASN A 40 9.69 -3.25 5.45
C ASN A 40 10.27 -2.17 6.40
N ASP A 41 10.50 -2.58 7.64
CA ASP A 41 11.00 -1.75 8.74
C ASP A 41 12.45 -2.14 9.13
N ASP A 42 13.14 -2.95 8.32
CA ASP A 42 14.54 -3.39 8.55
C ASP A 42 15.57 -2.24 8.56
N SER A 43 15.15 -0.98 8.57
CA SER A 43 16.06 0.15 8.77
C SER A 43 16.40 0.30 10.25
N GLN A 44 17.64 -0.04 10.55
CA GLN A 44 18.45 0.54 11.62
C GLN A 44 18.01 1.98 12.00
N PRO A 45 18.03 2.34 13.30
CA PRO A 45 17.41 3.55 13.85
C PRO A 45 17.98 4.90 13.35
N ASP A 46 18.96 4.91 12.45
CA ASP A 46 19.76 6.11 12.10
C ASP A 46 19.63 6.62 10.65
N ARG A 47 18.78 6.03 9.80
CA ARG A 47 18.64 6.56 8.44
C ARG A 47 17.63 7.71 8.38
N ASN A 48 18.15 8.90 8.13
CA ASN A 48 17.43 10.04 7.57
C ASN A 48 16.55 9.58 6.39
N TYR A 49 15.28 9.30 6.66
CA TYR A 49 14.27 8.89 5.68
C TYR A 49 14.07 9.92 4.56
N HIS A 50 14.63 11.13 4.67
CA HIS A 50 14.60 12.17 3.64
C HIS A 50 15.39 11.80 2.37
N GLY A 51 16.28 10.81 2.41
CA GLY A 51 17.16 10.47 1.27
C GLY A 51 16.88 9.14 0.56
N VAL A 52 16.13 8.21 1.16
CA VAL A 52 15.90 6.89 0.55
C VAL A 52 14.52 6.84 -0.09
N LYS A 53 14.47 6.44 -1.37
CA LYS A 53 13.22 6.28 -2.10
C LYS A 53 12.36 5.19 -1.44
N LEU A 54 11.11 5.53 -1.17
CA LEU A 54 10.15 4.68 -0.46
C LEU A 54 9.88 3.35 -1.21
N ASP A 55 10.08 3.33 -2.52
CA ASP A 55 9.89 2.17 -3.40
C ASP A 55 10.83 0.99 -3.09
N ASN A 56 11.96 1.23 -2.44
CA ASN A 56 12.89 0.18 -2.04
C ASN A 56 12.45 -0.62 -0.81
N PHE A 57 11.45 -0.13 -0.07
CA PHE A 57 10.97 -0.76 1.17
C PHE A 57 9.52 -1.21 1.11
N VAL A 58 8.77 -0.77 0.10
CA VAL A 58 7.36 -1.15 -0.07
C VAL A 58 7.29 -2.32 -1.04
N LEU A 59 7.05 -3.51 -0.49
CA LEU A 59 6.81 -4.72 -1.26
C LEU A 59 5.31 -4.85 -1.51
N GLN A 60 4.95 -5.06 -2.77
CA GLN A 60 3.55 -5.15 -3.20
C GLN A 60 3.22 -6.57 -3.60
N TYR A 61 2.05 -7.02 -3.19
CA TYR A 61 1.67 -8.41 -3.26
C TYR A 61 0.32 -8.60 -3.94
N LYS A 62 0.25 -9.63 -4.77
CA LYS A 62 -1.00 -10.18 -5.27
C LYS A 62 -1.15 -11.61 -4.76
N LEU A 63 -2.25 -11.87 -4.05
CA LEU A 63 -2.57 -13.21 -3.58
C LEU A 63 -3.05 -14.07 -4.74
N LEU A 64 -2.41 -15.23 -4.90
CA LEU A 64 -2.83 -16.27 -5.82
C LEU A 64 -3.85 -17.18 -5.15
N ASN A 65 -4.99 -17.40 -5.81
CA ASN A 65 -6.02 -18.34 -5.36
C ASN A 65 -5.67 -19.80 -5.65
N ASP A 66 -4.70 -20.06 -6.52
CA ASP A 66 -4.44 -21.39 -7.08
C ASP A 66 -3.05 -21.90 -6.68
N ASP A 67 -2.98 -23.11 -6.14
CA ASP A 67 -1.76 -23.74 -5.63
C ASP A 67 -0.77 -24.15 -6.74
N ASN A 68 -1.25 -24.21 -7.99
CA ASN A 68 -0.47 -24.60 -9.16
C ASN A 68 0.31 -23.46 -9.81
N LEU A 69 0.16 -22.22 -9.32
CA LEU A 69 0.91 -21.08 -9.85
C LEU A 69 2.24 -20.94 -9.10
N THR A 70 3.33 -20.89 -9.86
CA THR A 70 4.64 -20.55 -9.34
C THR A 70 4.66 -19.07 -8.95
N PRO A 71 5.31 -18.69 -7.83
CA PRO A 71 5.56 -17.29 -7.53
C PRO A 71 6.29 -16.66 -8.70
N PHE A 72 5.72 -15.62 -9.28
CA PHE A 72 6.31 -14.85 -10.37
C PHE A 72 6.32 -13.38 -9.99
N SER A 73 7.34 -12.66 -10.41
CA SER A 73 7.46 -11.21 -10.22
C SER A 73 7.29 -10.52 -11.57
N SER A 74 6.38 -9.55 -11.66
CA SER A 74 6.32 -8.62 -12.79
C SER A 74 6.56 -7.21 -12.26
N GLY A 75 7.72 -6.64 -12.55
CA GLY A 75 8.12 -5.35 -11.99
C GLY A 75 8.17 -5.38 -10.46
N ARG A 76 7.36 -4.53 -9.81
CA ARG A 76 7.28 -4.36 -8.34
C ARG A 76 6.23 -5.25 -7.65
N LEU A 77 5.43 -6.00 -8.43
CA LEU A 77 4.39 -6.90 -7.94
C LEU A 77 4.93 -8.30 -7.73
N LEU A 78 4.88 -8.76 -6.47
CA LEU A 78 5.20 -10.11 -6.07
C LEU A 78 3.92 -10.94 -5.96
N TRP A 79 3.92 -12.09 -6.63
CA TRP A 79 2.80 -13.01 -6.55
C TRP A 79 3.10 -14.02 -5.45
N ILE A 80 2.32 -13.98 -4.37
CA ILE A 80 2.52 -14.84 -3.21
C ILE A 80 1.33 -15.75 -2.99
N ARG A 81 1.62 -16.96 -2.55
CA ARG A 81 0.59 -17.90 -2.11
C ARG A 81 0.06 -17.46 -0.76
N ILE A 82 -1.26 -17.57 -0.61
CA ILE A 82 -2.00 -17.22 0.60
C ILE A 82 -1.40 -17.87 1.87
N GLY A 83 -0.83 -19.07 1.75
CA GLY A 83 -0.23 -19.79 2.89
C GLY A 83 1.29 -19.64 3.08
N SER A 84 2.00 -18.92 2.22
CA SER A 84 3.48 -18.90 2.22
C SER A 84 4.11 -17.63 2.79
N PHE A 85 3.33 -16.58 3.04
CA PHE A 85 3.83 -15.33 3.59
C PHE A 85 3.49 -15.20 5.08
N ASN A 86 4.52 -14.99 5.90
CA ASN A 86 4.41 -14.90 7.36
C ASN A 86 4.64 -13.47 7.91
N GLY A 87 4.60 -12.43 7.06
CA GLY A 87 4.76 -11.03 7.48
C GLY A 87 3.41 -10.31 7.65
N PRO A 88 3.41 -9.10 8.28
CA PRO A 88 2.22 -8.28 8.39
C PRO A 88 1.85 -7.68 7.04
N LEU A 89 0.68 -8.02 6.52
CA LEU A 89 0.17 -7.46 5.27
C LEU A 89 -0.86 -6.37 5.55
N ILE A 90 -0.81 -5.34 4.73
CA ILE A 90 -1.82 -4.28 4.68
C ILE A 90 -2.69 -4.52 3.46
N ASP A 91 -4.00 -4.65 3.66
CA ASP A 91 -4.96 -4.70 2.56
C ASP A 91 -5.06 -3.32 1.90
N THR A 92 -4.77 -3.25 0.60
CA THR A 92 -4.77 -1.99 -0.15
C THR A 92 -6.15 -1.34 -0.14
N THR A 93 -7.22 -2.12 -0.30
CA THR A 93 -8.59 -1.58 -0.36
C THR A 93 -9.01 -1.02 0.99
N GLN A 94 -8.76 -1.78 2.06
CA GLN A 94 -9.06 -1.33 3.42
C GLN A 94 -8.28 -0.05 3.74
N PHE A 95 -6.99 -0.02 3.40
CA PHE A 95 -6.15 1.16 3.60
C PHE A 95 -6.70 2.41 2.87
N LEU A 96 -7.08 2.28 1.59
CA LEU A 96 -7.63 3.41 0.83
C LEU A 96 -8.94 3.94 1.43
N ASN A 97 -9.82 3.05 1.90
CA ASN A 97 -11.08 3.43 2.53
C ASN A 97 -10.86 4.17 3.86
N GLU A 98 -9.97 3.65 4.71
CA GLU A 98 -9.62 4.30 5.96
C GLU A 98 -8.92 5.64 5.72
N LEU A 99 -8.14 5.77 4.64
CA LEU A 99 -7.43 7.00 4.30
C LEU A 99 -8.41 8.09 3.89
N GLU A 100 -9.34 7.75 3.01
CA GLU A 100 -10.43 8.63 2.60
C GLU A 100 -11.25 9.09 3.82
N ASP A 101 -11.67 8.19 4.70
CA ASP A 101 -12.38 8.54 5.94
C ASP A 101 -11.55 9.49 6.83
N ALA A 102 -10.25 9.23 6.97
CA ALA A 102 -9.36 10.05 7.78
C ALA A 102 -9.20 11.48 7.24
N ILE A 103 -8.98 11.64 5.93
CA ILE A 103 -8.81 12.98 5.33
C ILE A 103 -10.13 13.74 5.21
N ASN A 104 -11.25 13.05 5.11
CA ASN A 104 -12.57 13.68 5.01
C ASN A 104 -13.11 14.13 6.37
N HIS A 105 -12.81 13.39 7.45
CA HIS A 105 -13.54 13.55 8.71
C HIS A 105 -12.68 13.69 9.97
N ARG A 106 -11.40 13.27 9.94
CA ARG A 106 -10.61 13.12 11.18
C ARG A 106 -9.39 14.01 11.27
N VAL A 107 -8.85 14.43 10.13
CA VAL A 107 -7.60 15.19 10.06
C VAL A 107 -7.78 16.39 9.15
N TYR A 108 -7.32 17.55 9.61
CA TYR A 108 -7.21 18.71 8.74
C TYR A 108 -6.05 18.50 7.77
N VAL A 109 -6.36 18.54 6.47
CA VAL A 109 -5.39 18.44 5.38
C VAL A 109 -5.51 19.70 4.53
N PRO A 110 -4.40 20.37 4.16
CA PRO A 110 -4.44 21.49 3.22
C PRO A 110 -5.14 21.10 1.92
N GLU A 111 -5.93 22.02 1.36
CA GLU A 111 -6.81 21.75 0.21
C GLU A 111 -6.09 21.13 -0.99
N ASN A 112 -4.88 21.60 -1.29
CA ASN A 112 -4.04 21.04 -2.36
C ASN A 112 -3.64 19.57 -2.11
N ILE A 113 -3.30 19.23 -0.88
CA ILE A 113 -2.91 17.87 -0.48
C ILE A 113 -4.15 16.97 -0.44
N TYR A 114 -5.29 17.51 0.01
CA TYR A 114 -6.57 16.80 0.04
C TYR A 114 -6.97 16.33 -1.36
N PHE A 115 -7.02 17.23 -2.34
CA PHE A 115 -7.40 16.87 -3.71
C PHE A 115 -6.41 15.90 -4.36
N GLN A 116 -5.09 16.09 -4.16
CA GLN A 116 -4.08 15.15 -4.65
C GLN A 116 -4.25 13.75 -4.06
N THR A 117 -4.63 13.66 -2.79
CA THR A 117 -4.84 12.38 -2.12
C THR A 117 -6.08 11.68 -2.67
N LEU A 118 -7.20 12.39 -2.84
CA LEU A 118 -8.42 11.83 -3.42
C LEU A 118 -8.23 11.37 -4.87
N ASP A 119 -7.59 12.18 -5.72
CA ASP A 119 -7.28 11.79 -7.11
C ASP A 119 -6.43 10.52 -7.16
N SER A 120 -5.46 10.41 -6.25
CA SER A 120 -4.59 9.23 -6.16
C SER A 120 -5.35 7.98 -5.69
N ILE A 121 -6.24 8.12 -4.71
CA ILE A 121 -7.15 7.04 -4.26
C ILE A 121 -8.04 6.58 -5.41
N GLU A 122 -8.65 7.53 -6.13
CA GLU A 122 -9.52 7.23 -7.26
C GLU A 122 -8.74 6.55 -8.39
N ARG A 123 -7.53 7.02 -8.71
CA ARG A 123 -6.63 6.39 -9.70
C ARG A 123 -6.34 4.93 -9.35
N LEU A 124 -6.06 4.63 -8.08
CA LEU A 124 -5.77 3.27 -7.62
C LEU A 124 -7.01 2.37 -7.66
N ARG A 125 -8.19 2.90 -7.34
CA ARG A 125 -9.47 2.16 -7.43
C ARG A 125 -9.90 1.93 -8.88
N ASN A 126 -9.85 2.96 -9.72
CA ASN A 126 -10.34 2.93 -11.10
C ASN A 126 -9.33 2.33 -12.08
N GLY A 127 -8.05 2.30 -11.73
CA GLY A 127 -7.01 1.60 -12.49
C GLY A 127 -7.28 0.10 -12.63
N ALA A 128 -8.01 -0.50 -11.69
CA ALA A 128 -8.49 -1.88 -11.79
C ALA A 128 -9.60 -2.08 -12.86
N ASN A 129 -10.31 -1.01 -13.24
CA ASN A 129 -11.46 -1.05 -14.17
C ASN A 129 -11.13 -0.62 -15.61
N LYS A 130 -9.91 -0.20 -15.94
CA LYS A 130 -9.49 0.12 -17.33
C LYS A 130 -8.97 -1.09 -18.12
N LYS A 131 -9.58 -2.26 -17.96
CA LYS A 131 -9.46 -3.39 -18.90
C LYS A 131 -10.84 -3.92 -19.32
N ALA A 132 -11.60 -3.11 -20.05
CA ALA A 132 -12.65 -3.57 -20.96
C ALA A 132 -13.15 -2.40 -21.80
N SER A 133 -12.41 -2.02 -22.85
CA SER A 133 -12.95 -1.39 -24.06
C SER A 133 -11.82 -1.10 -25.04
N VAL A 134 -11.43 -2.15 -25.77
CA VAL A 134 -11.04 -2.09 -27.19
C VAL A 134 -11.61 -3.33 -27.84
#